data_AF-A0A402AYK1-F1
#
_entry.id   AF-A0A402AYK1-F1
#
_cell.length_a   1.000
_cell.length_b   1.000
_cell.length_c   1.000
_cell.angle_alpha   90.00
_cell.angle_beta   90.00
_cell.angle_gamma   90.00
#
_symmetry.space_group_name_H-M   'P 1'
#
loop_
_entity.id
_entity.type
_entity.pdbx_description
1 polymer ?
#
loop_
_entity_poly.entity_id
_entity_poly.type
_entity_poly.pdbx_seq_one_letter_code
_entity_poly.pdbx_strand_id
1 'polypeptide(L)'
;MRETRLLVLDDLGTEQNSPWANEKLFQLLNYRYNAHLPTVITTNLIGLAGIEPRIRSRMNDRRLVRIVAMENVPDYRQQSDDKGAGAHGNPGC
;
A
#
# COMPACT_ATOMS: atom_id res chain seq x y z
N MET A 1 11.93 -9.45 -13.42
CA MET A 1 11.06 -8.57 -12.59
C MET A 1 10.82 -7.18 -13.18
N ARG A 2 11.78 -6.54 -13.87
CA ARG A 2 11.61 -5.14 -14.33
C ARG A 2 10.60 -4.97 -15.50
N GLU A 3 10.43 -6.00 -16.33
CA GLU A 3 9.58 -5.96 -17.54
C GLU A 3 8.17 -6.51 -17.34
N THR A 4 7.74 -6.72 -16.10
CA THR A 4 6.35 -7.15 -15.85
C THR A 4 5.35 -6.10 -16.34
N ARG A 5 4.28 -6.56 -17.00
CA ARG A 5 3.18 -5.72 -17.51
C ARG A 5 2.45 -4.98 -16.39
N LEU A 6 2.37 -5.58 -15.20
CA LEU A 6 1.83 -4.97 -13.99
C LEU A 6 2.67 -5.39 -12.79
N LEU A 7 3.05 -4.42 -11.96
CA LEU A 7 3.72 -4.67 -10.70
C LEU A 7 2.81 -4.18 -9.57
N VAL A 8 2.58 -5.03 -8.57
CA VAL A 8 1.89 -4.65 -7.33
C VAL A 8 2.93 -4.70 -6.21
N LEU A 9 3.13 -3.59 -5.53
CA LEU A 9 3.95 -3.49 -4.33
C LEU A 9 3.00 -3.34 -3.15
N ASP A 10 2.99 -4.35 -2.28
CA ASP A 10 2.15 -4.34 -1.08
C ASP A 10 2.91 -3.75 0.11
N ASP A 11 2.19 -3.00 0.94
CA ASP A 11 2.60 -2.43 2.24
C ASP A 11 3.93 -1.66 2.25
N LEU A 12 4.08 -0.72 1.31
CA LEU A 12 5.25 0.14 1.24
C LEU A 12 5.33 1.06 2.47
N GLY A 13 6.34 0.87 3.32
CA GLY A 13 6.57 1.70 4.51
C GLY A 13 6.66 0.92 5.83
N THR A 14 6.29 -0.36 5.83
CA THR A 14 6.49 -1.27 6.98
C THR A 14 7.90 -1.86 7.03
N GLU A 15 8.72 -1.62 6.00
CA GLU A 15 10.07 -2.18 5.89
C GLU A 15 11.12 -1.44 6.73
N GLN A 16 12.12 -2.18 7.20
CA GLN A 16 13.33 -1.63 7.81
C GLN A 16 14.00 -0.68 6.80
N ASN A 17 14.08 0.61 7.14
CA ASN A 17 14.68 1.69 6.35
C ASN A 17 16.21 1.53 6.20
N SER A 18 16.67 0.41 5.64
CA SER A 18 18.08 0.23 5.30
C SER A 18 18.42 1.07 4.06
N PRO A 19 19.62 1.66 3.98
CA PRO A 19 20.06 2.39 2.79
C PRO A 19 19.95 1.56 1.50
N TRP A 20 20.23 0.26 1.60
CA TRP A 20 20.18 -0.66 0.47
C TRP A 20 18.75 -0.93 -0.02
N ALA A 21 17.78 -1.12 0.88
CA ALA A 21 16.38 -1.30 0.50
C ALA A 21 15.83 -0.06 -0.22
N ASN A 22 16.14 1.14 0.31
CA ASN A 22 15.79 2.41 -0.32
C ASN A 22 16.41 2.56 -1.72
N GLU A 23 17.67 2.16 -1.88
CA GLU A 23 18.32 2.19 -3.18
C GLU A 23 17.65 1.24 -4.19
N LYS A 24 17.32 0.01 -3.77
CA LYS A 24 16.65 -0.95 -4.65
C LYS A 24 15.24 -0.52 -5.03
N LEU A 25 14.49 0.01 -4.08
CA LEU A 25 13.17 0.59 -4.32
C LEU A 25 13.26 1.76 -5.31
N PHE A 26 14.22 2.66 -5.10
CA PHE A 26 14.47 3.77 -6.03
C PHE A 26 14.79 3.28 -7.44
N GLN A 27 15.70 2.32 -7.59
CA GLN A 27 16.06 1.76 -8.89
C GLN A 27 14.84 1.15 -9.60
N LEU A 28 14.01 0.40 -8.88
CA LEU A 28 12.81 -0.25 -9.43
C LEU A 28 11.75 0.78 -9.86
N LEU A 29 11.38 1.69 -8.95
CA LEU A 29 10.35 2.70 -9.21
C LEU A 29 10.79 3.68 -10.29
N ASN A 30 12.05 4.13 -10.28
CA ASN A 30 12.57 5.02 -11.31
C ASN A 30 12.55 4.37 -12.70
N TYR A 31 12.94 3.10 -12.81
CA TYR A 31 12.89 2.38 -14.08
C TYR A 31 11.46 2.29 -14.62
N ARG A 32 10.50 1.87 -13.78
CA ARG A 32 9.09 1.72 -14.18
C ARG A 32 8.42 3.05 -14.48
N TYR A 33 8.75 4.10 -13.73
CA TYR A 33 8.30 5.45 -13.97
C TYR A 33 8.75 5.96 -15.35
N ASN A 34 10.05 5.83 -15.67
CA ASN A 34 10.58 6.27 -16.97
C ASN A 34 10.02 5.44 -18.15
N ALA A 35 9.80 4.14 -17.92
CA ALA A 35 9.20 3.24 -18.91
C ALA A 35 7.67 3.33 -18.99
N HIS A 36 7.02 4.19 -18.18
CA HIS A 36 5.56 4.33 -18.12
C HIS A 36 4.83 3.00 -17.86
N LEU A 37 5.43 2.12 -17.07
CA LEU A 37 4.88 0.79 -16.82
C LEU A 37 3.87 0.83 -15.66
N PRO A 38 2.68 0.21 -15.83
CA PRO A 38 1.64 0.17 -14.80
C PRO A 38 2.17 -0.40 -13.47
N THR A 39 1.99 0.35 -12.38
CA THR A 39 2.45 -0.04 -11.05
C THR A 39 1.41 0.36 -10.02
N VAL A 40 1.01 -0.56 -9.16
CA VAL A 40 0.13 -0.32 -8.02
C VAL A 40 0.97 -0.44 -6.76
N ILE A 41 0.79 0.51 -5.85
CA ILE A 41 1.52 0.56 -4.58
C ILE A 41 0.48 0.78 -3.49
N THR A 42 0.47 -0.09 -2.49
CA THR A 42 -0.27 0.14 -1.24
C THR A 42 0.72 0.63 -0.19
N THR A 43 0.30 1.57 0.65
CA THR A 43 1.15 2.14 1.69
C THR A 43 0.30 2.56 2.87
N ASN A 44 0.80 2.29 4.07
CA ASN A 44 0.22 2.78 5.31
C ASN A 44 0.74 4.19 5.69
N LEU A 45 1.62 4.79 4.87
CA LEU A 45 2.22 6.09 5.14
C LEU A 45 1.31 7.23 4.68
N ILE A 46 0.72 7.94 5.65
CA ILE A 46 -0.05 9.15 5.39
C ILE A 46 0.86 10.21 4.75
N GLY A 47 0.46 10.73 3.58
CA GLY A 47 1.19 11.77 2.87
C GLY A 47 2.59 11.36 2.36
N LEU A 48 2.86 10.05 2.26
CA LEU A 48 4.17 9.50 1.89
C LEU A 48 5.30 9.96 2.85
N ALA A 49 4.96 10.21 4.11
CA ALA A 49 5.93 10.60 5.13
C ALA A 49 6.98 9.49 5.35
N GLY A 50 8.26 9.85 5.40
CA GLY A 50 9.35 8.87 5.55
C GLY A 50 9.84 8.24 4.25
N ILE A 51 9.15 8.44 3.12
CA ILE A 51 9.67 8.05 1.80
C ILE A 51 10.78 9.00 1.37
N GLU A 52 11.81 8.43 0.74
CA GLU A 52 12.93 9.17 0.17
C GLU A 52 12.44 10.31 -0.77
N PRO A 53 13.02 11.53 -0.69
CA PRO A 53 12.49 12.70 -1.40
C PRO A 53 12.37 12.55 -2.93
N ARG A 54 13.27 11.84 -3.59
CA ARG A 54 13.25 11.66 -5.05
C ARG A 54 12.18 10.66 -5.48
N ILE A 55 11.89 9.63 -4.67
CA ILE A 55 10.74 8.74 -4.88
C ILE A 55 9.45 9.54 -4.68
N ARG A 56 9.34 10.30 -3.59
CA ARG A 56 8.17 11.14 -3.29
C ARG A 56 7.88 12.13 -4.41
N SER A 57 8.91 12.75 -4.99
CA SER A 57 8.76 13.66 -6.13
C SER A 57 8.12 12.97 -7.35
N ARG A 58 8.52 11.73 -7.67
CA ARG A 58 7.92 10.96 -8.77
C ARG A 58 6.48 10.53 -8.47
N MET A 59 6.20 10.13 -7.22
CA MET A 59 4.86 9.74 -6.78
C MET A 59 3.87 10.91 -6.78
N ASN A 60 4.36 12.14 -6.64
CA ASN A 60 3.54 13.36 -6.71
C ASN A 60 3.26 13.83 -8.14
N ASP A 61 3.84 13.22 -9.18
CA ASP A 61 3.54 13.58 -10.57
C ASP A 61 2.14 13.09 -10.98
N ARG A 62 1.16 14.01 -10.94
CA ARG A 62 -0.24 13.75 -11.28
C ARG A 62 -0.48 13.36 -12.75
N ARG A 63 0.51 13.51 -13.63
CA ARG A 63 0.38 13.08 -15.04
C ARG A 63 0.43 11.56 -15.18
N LEU A 64 1.17 10.90 -14.29
CA LEU A 64 1.41 9.45 -14.34
C LEU A 64 0.89 8.71 -13.11
N VAL A 65 0.74 9.40 -11.98
CA VAL A 65 0.38 8.80 -10.70
C VAL A 65 -0.97 9.33 -10.24
N ARG A 66 -1.85 8.38 -9.87
CA ARG A 66 -3.10 8.66 -9.18
C ARG A 66 -3.01 8.14 -7.75
N ILE A 67 -3.08 9.07 -6.79
CA ILE A 67 -3.13 8.73 -5.37
C ILE A 67 -4.60 8.54 -4.98
N VAL A 68 -4.89 7.40 -4.35
CA VAL A 68 -6.21 7.12 -3.77
C VAL A 68 -6.01 7.03 -2.27
N ALA A 69 -6.49 8.04 -1.55
CA ALA A 69 -6.48 8.05 -0.09
C ALA A 69 -7.66 7.20 0.41
N MET A 70 -7.34 6.15 1.18
CA MET A 70 -8.34 5.29 1.82
C MET A 70 -8.58 5.78 3.26
N GLU A 71 -9.05 7.01 3.40
CA GLU A 71 -9.39 7.60 4.69
C GLU A 71 -10.79 7.14 5.14
N ASN A 72 -10.95 6.84 6.45
CA ASN A 72 -12.21 6.39 7.06
C ASN A 72 -12.75 5.05 6.54
N VAL A 73 -11.88 4.16 6.05
CA VAL A 73 -12.27 2.80 5.67
C VAL A 73 -12.27 1.92 6.93
N PRO A 74 -13.37 1.21 7.26
CA PRO A 74 -13.41 0.32 8.41
C PRO A 74 -12.44 -0.85 8.21
N ASP A 75 -11.81 -1.31 9.29
CA ASP A 75 -10.98 -2.52 9.23
C ASP A 75 -11.86 -3.75 8.97
N TYR A 76 -11.82 -4.24 7.74
CA TYR A 76 -12.57 -5.42 7.32
C TYR A 76 -12.06 -6.71 7.96
N ARG A 77 -10.89 -6.71 8.60
CA ARG A 77 -10.41 -7.88 9.36
C ARG A 77 -11.23 -8.12 10.63
N GLN A 78 -11.81 -7.07 11.23
CA GLN A 78 -12.61 -7.18 12.46
C GLN A 78 -14.08 -7.52 12.20
N GLN A 79 -14.58 -7.35 10.97
CA GLN A 79 -15.99 -7.61 10.65
C GLN A 79 -16.35 -9.11 10.56
N SER A 80 -15.37 -10.02 10.52
CA SER A 80 -15.62 -11.46 10.55
C SER A 80 -15.95 -12.00 11.95
N ASP A 81 -15.55 -11.29 13.01
CA ASP A 81 -15.62 -11.83 14.37
C ASP A 81 -16.95 -11.50 15.07
N ASP A 82 -17.73 -10.56 14.54
CA ASP A 82 -18.97 -10.07 15.18
C ASP A 82 -20.25 -10.81 14.71
N LYS A 83 -20.10 -11.89 13.93
CA LYS A 83 -21.22 -12.74 13.44
C LYS A 83 -21.44 -14.02 14.25
N GLY A 84 -20.84 -14.15 15.44
CA GLY A 84 -20.88 -15.36 16.26
C GLY A 84 -21.62 -15.30 17.60
N ALA A 85 -21.95 -14.13 18.14
CA ALA A 85 -22.49 -14.01 19.51
C ALA A 85 -23.96 -13.58 19.53
N GLY A 86 -24.85 -14.44 19.02
CA GLY A 86 -26.27 -14.11 18.95
C GLY A 86 -27.21 -15.30 18.77
N ALA A 87 -26.97 -16.44 19.41
CA ALA A 87 -27.96 -17.53 19.47
C ALA A 87 -27.65 -18.56 20.58
N HIS A 88 -27.79 -18.17 21.84
CA HIS A 88 -28.13 -19.13 22.89
C HIS A 88 -29.47 -18.73 23.50
N GLY A 89 -30.53 -19.21 22.83
CA GLY A 89 -31.82 -19.39 23.48
C GLY A 89 -31.65 -20.38 24.63
N ASN A 90 -32.09 -19.97 25.81
CA ASN A 90 -32.17 -20.85 26.96
C ASN A 90 -33.59 -21.42 27.03
N PRO A 91 -33.80 -22.75 26.91
CA PRO A 91 -35.06 -23.37 27.26
C PRO A 91 -35.04 -23.82 28.73
N GLY A 92 -36.01 -23.36 29.51
CA GLY A 92 -36.41 -23.95 30.80
C GLY A 92 -35.77 -23.35 32.05
N CYS A 93 -36.55 -22.64 32.88
CA CYS A 93 -37.45 -23.23 33.89
C CYS A 93 -38.66 -22.31 34.10
#